data_AF-A0A4Q8QRC2-F1
#
_entry.id   AF-A0A4Q8QRC2-F1
#
_cell.length_a   1.000
_cell.length_b   1.000
_cell.length_c   1.000
_cell.angle_alpha   90.00
_cell.angle_beta   90.00
_cell.angle_gamma   90.00
#
_symmetry.space_group_name_H-M   'P 1'
#
loop_
_entity.id
_entity.type
_entity.pdbx_description
1 polymer ?
#
loop_
_entity_poly.entity_id
_entity_poly.type
_entity_poly.pdbx_seq_one_letter_code
_entity_poly.pdbx_strand_id
1 'polypeptide(L)'
;MRRRSFWIARIGVCEPAELDRFWLQHYCPEVIAVEASRYPSTQGIAATLGDQSEVLPVPIPLDCTDGFNEAYFGRPEMLLNPEARRACSAWAFVDDAAIQRFENDLSRDIKFGRWDERFGHFRTEPLFLGSLKLIVGR
;
A
#
# COMPACT_ATOMS: atom_id res chain seq x y z
N MET A 1 -24.94 36.52 1.14
CA MET A 1 -24.23 35.48 1.92
C MET A 1 -24.46 34.12 1.29
N ARG A 2 -23.46 33.56 0.59
CA ARG A 2 -23.54 32.20 0.04
C ARG A 2 -23.32 31.24 1.21
N ARG A 3 -24.36 30.48 1.59
CA ARG A 3 -24.18 29.31 2.46
C ARG A 3 -23.21 28.37 1.75
N ARG A 4 -21.98 28.25 2.25
CA ARG A 4 -21.12 27.11 1.89
C ARG A 4 -21.76 25.90 2.55
N SER A 5 -22.41 25.05 1.78
CA SER A 5 -22.78 23.72 2.26
C SER A 5 -21.49 23.01 2.61
N PHE A 6 -21.26 22.77 3.90
CA PHE A 6 -20.17 21.91 4.38
C PHE A 6 -20.57 20.47 4.05
N TRP A 7 -20.10 19.97 2.91
CA TRP A 7 -20.21 18.54 2.60
C TRP A 7 -19.03 17.85 3.27
N ILE A 8 -19.32 16.90 4.16
CA ILE A 8 -18.28 16.04 4.73
C ILE A 8 -17.70 15.20 3.59
N ALA A 9 -16.42 15.40 3.28
CA ALA A 9 -15.69 14.60 2.30
C ALA A 9 -14.87 13.52 3.02
N ARG A 10 -14.89 12.29 2.50
CA ARG A 10 -14.04 11.18 2.98
C ARG A 10 -13.33 10.57 1.79
N ILE A 11 -12.01 10.64 1.78
CA ILE A 11 -11.18 10.19 0.66
C ILE A 11 -10.15 9.18 1.18
N GLY A 12 -10.22 7.94 0.70
CA GLY A 12 -9.16 6.94 0.90
C GLY A 12 -8.05 7.16 -0.12
N VAL A 13 -6.81 7.26 0.33
CA VAL A 13 -5.65 7.52 -0.54
C VAL A 13 -4.38 6.94 0.05
N CYS A 14 -3.43 6.59 -0.81
CA CYS A 14 -2.10 6.18 -0.44
C CYS A 14 -1.21 7.41 -0.17
N GLU A 15 -0.47 7.43 0.94
CA GLU A 15 0.61 8.40 1.17
C GLU A 15 1.91 7.91 0.48
N PRO A 16 2.36 8.56 -0.60
CA PRO A 16 3.53 8.12 -1.36
C PRO A 16 4.79 7.96 -0.53
N ALA A 17 4.99 8.84 0.46
CA ALA A 17 6.18 8.85 1.31
C ALA A 17 6.24 7.72 2.33
N GLU A 18 5.21 6.88 2.42
CA GLU A 18 5.15 5.77 3.37
C GLU A 18 5.07 4.39 2.71
N LEU A 19 5.03 4.33 1.37
CA LEU A 19 4.98 3.06 0.63
C LEU A 19 6.23 2.18 0.81
N ASP A 20 7.37 2.79 1.16
CA ASP A 20 8.63 2.09 1.40
C ASP A 20 8.65 1.31 2.73
N ARG A 21 7.68 1.55 3.63
CA ARG A 21 7.49 0.78 4.86
C ARG A 21 7.03 -0.65 4.58
N PHE A 22 6.45 -0.89 3.42
CA PHE A 22 5.99 -2.20 3.01
C PHE A 22 7.17 -3.02 2.47
N TRP A 23 7.33 -4.26 2.94
CA TRP A 23 8.47 -5.12 2.59
C TRP A 23 8.65 -5.36 1.08
N LEU A 24 7.60 -5.15 0.27
CA LEU A 24 7.67 -5.24 -1.19
C LEU A 24 8.72 -4.30 -1.79
N GLN A 25 9.02 -3.16 -1.13
CA GLN A 25 10.13 -2.27 -1.49
C GLN A 25 11.47 -3.01 -1.63
N HIS A 26 11.69 -4.09 -0.86
CA HIS A 26 12.93 -4.88 -0.91
C HIS A 26 12.99 -5.90 -2.06
N TYR A 27 11.83 -6.28 -2.63
CA TYR A 27 11.75 -7.30 -3.67
C TYR A 27 11.37 -6.74 -5.04
N CYS A 28 10.55 -5.68 -5.08
CA CYS A 28 10.11 -5.01 -6.30
C CYS A 28 9.94 -3.50 -6.06
N PRO A 29 11.06 -2.76 -5.91
CA PRO A 29 11.01 -1.30 -5.75
C PRO A 29 10.34 -0.58 -6.93
N GLU A 30 10.30 -1.20 -8.11
CA GLU A 30 9.60 -0.67 -9.29
C GLU A 30 8.10 -0.52 -9.06
N VAL A 31 7.45 -1.50 -8.41
CA VAL A 31 6.01 -1.42 -8.07
C VAL A 31 5.76 -0.26 -7.11
N ILE A 32 6.64 -0.09 -6.11
CA ILE A 32 6.53 1.01 -5.15
C ILE A 32 6.71 2.37 -5.84
N ALA A 33 7.70 2.49 -6.72
CA ALA A 33 7.94 3.73 -7.46
C ALA A 33 6.76 4.09 -8.38
N VAL A 34 6.19 3.11 -9.08
CA VAL A 34 4.98 3.29 -9.88
C VAL A 34 3.83 3.79 -9.01
N GLU A 35 3.56 3.11 -7.88
CA GLU A 35 2.46 3.48 -7.01
C GLU A 35 2.65 4.89 -6.41
N ALA A 36 3.85 5.20 -5.91
CA ALA A 36 4.19 6.50 -5.36
C ALA A 36 4.03 7.64 -6.38
N SER A 37 4.36 7.40 -7.65
CA SER A 37 4.28 8.42 -8.71
C SER A 37 2.85 8.83 -9.07
N ARG A 38 1.84 8.04 -8.68
CA ARG A 38 0.44 8.21 -9.08
C ARG A 38 -0.39 9.02 -8.10
N TYR A 39 0.06 9.14 -6.85
CA TYR A 39 -0.69 9.84 -5.82
C TYR A 39 0.01 11.16 -5.45
N PRO A 40 -0.74 12.28 -5.36
CA PRO A 40 -0.24 13.46 -4.66
C PRO A 40 -0.11 13.17 -3.17
N SER A 41 0.65 13.98 -2.43
CA SER A 41 0.75 13.83 -0.97
C SER A 41 -0.61 14.03 -0.30
N THR A 42 -0.87 13.28 0.77
CA THR A 42 -2.16 13.38 1.49
C THR A 42 -2.35 14.74 2.12
N GLN A 43 -1.26 15.37 2.57
CA GLN A 43 -1.22 16.77 3.01
C GLN A 43 -1.65 17.75 1.91
N GLY A 44 -1.21 17.54 0.66
CA GLY A 44 -1.60 18.37 -0.47
C GLY A 44 -3.10 18.26 -0.79
N ILE A 45 -3.66 17.06 -0.70
CA ILE A 45 -5.10 16.83 -0.85
C ILE A 45 -5.87 17.50 0.30
N ALA A 46 -5.44 17.30 1.55
CA ALA A 46 -6.08 17.87 2.74
C ALA A 46 -6.10 19.41 2.68
N ALA A 47 -4.99 20.05 2.29
CA ALA A 47 -4.91 21.50 2.10
C ALA A 47 -5.89 22.02 1.03
N THR A 48 -6.19 21.20 0.02
CA THR A 48 -7.16 21.55 -1.03
C THR A 48 -8.61 21.43 -0.55
N LEU A 49 -8.89 20.52 0.37
CA LEU A 49 -10.23 20.34 0.97
C LEU A 49 -10.56 21.41 2.02
N GLY A 50 -9.54 21.92 2.73
CA GLY A 50 -9.65 23.07 3.64
C GLY A 50 -9.00 22.81 5.01
N ASP A 51 -8.79 23.88 5.76
CA ASP A 51 -7.99 23.91 7.01
C ASP A 51 -8.49 23.00 8.13
N GLN A 52 -9.73 22.52 8.06
CA GLN A 52 -10.31 21.59 9.04
C GLN A 52 -10.18 20.12 8.64
N SER A 53 -9.46 19.83 7.55
CA SER A 53 -9.25 18.47 7.07
C SER A 53 -8.25 17.72 7.94
N GLU A 54 -8.56 16.48 8.28
CA GLU A 54 -7.68 15.59 9.06
C GLU A 54 -7.23 14.43 8.17
N VAL A 55 -5.95 14.05 8.28
CA VAL A 55 -5.40 12.84 7.66
C VAL A 55 -5.24 11.79 8.75
N LEU A 56 -5.98 10.68 8.63
CA LEU A 56 -6.00 9.60 9.59
C LEU A 56 -5.37 8.34 8.99
N PRO A 57 -4.55 7.57 9.74
CA PRO A 57 -4.12 6.26 9.27
C PRO A 57 -5.31 5.31 9.19
N VAL A 58 -5.31 4.42 8.20
CA VAL A 58 -6.29 3.33 8.09
C VAL A 58 -5.58 2.02 8.43
N PRO A 59 -5.92 1.37 9.55
CA PRO A 59 -5.38 0.06 9.88
C PRO A 59 -5.81 -0.98 8.85
N ILE A 60 -4.84 -1.75 8.35
CA ILE A 60 -5.08 -2.86 7.41
C ILE A 60 -5.06 -4.16 8.22
N PRO A 61 -6.19 -4.89 8.34
CA PRO A 61 -6.22 -6.17 9.04
C PRO A 61 -5.35 -7.23 8.36
N LEU A 62 -4.75 -8.12 9.15
CA LEU A 62 -3.95 -9.25 8.65
C LEU A 62 -4.70 -10.13 7.64
N ASP A 63 -6.00 -10.28 7.84
CA ASP A 63 -6.93 -11.06 7.01
C ASP A 63 -7.63 -10.24 5.93
N CYS A 64 -7.20 -8.99 5.67
CA CYS A 64 -7.79 -8.10 4.67
C CYS A 64 -7.91 -8.77 3.29
N THR A 65 -9.09 -8.72 2.68
CA THR A 65 -9.38 -9.38 1.39
C THR A 65 -9.52 -8.41 0.22
N ASP A 66 -9.33 -7.11 0.43
CA ASP A 66 -9.59 -6.05 -0.56
C ASP A 66 -8.65 -6.09 -1.78
N GLY A 67 -7.56 -6.85 -1.71
CA GLY A 67 -6.77 -7.23 -2.88
C GLY A 67 -5.76 -6.20 -3.39
N PHE A 68 -5.43 -5.17 -2.59
CA PHE A 68 -4.31 -4.25 -2.85
C PHE A 68 -3.01 -4.76 -2.22
N ASN A 69 -1.85 -4.21 -2.61
CA ASN A 69 -0.53 -4.70 -2.23
C ASN A 69 -0.35 -4.90 -0.71
N GLU A 70 -0.61 -3.85 0.08
CA GLU A 70 -0.44 -3.88 1.54
C GLU A 70 -1.50 -4.75 2.25
N ALA A 71 -2.60 -5.16 1.59
CA ALA A 71 -3.55 -6.13 2.16
C ALA A 71 -2.91 -7.51 2.43
N TYR A 72 -1.78 -7.78 1.78
CA TYR A 72 -1.02 -9.02 1.91
C TYR A 72 0.20 -8.88 2.83
N PHE A 73 0.25 -7.86 3.72
CA PHE A 73 1.45 -7.54 4.47
C PHE A 73 2.06 -8.71 5.26
N GLY A 74 1.23 -9.54 5.90
CA GLY A 74 1.67 -10.75 6.62
C GLY A 74 1.56 -12.05 5.82
N ARG A 75 1.22 -11.98 4.52
CA ARG A 75 0.93 -13.13 3.64
C ARG A 75 1.69 -12.98 2.31
N PRO A 76 3.03 -12.96 2.32
CA PRO A 76 3.84 -12.69 1.14
C PRO A 76 3.59 -13.66 -0.02
N GLU A 77 3.19 -14.90 0.26
CA GLU A 77 2.84 -15.92 -0.72
C GLU A 77 1.71 -15.46 -1.66
N MET A 78 0.81 -14.59 -1.19
CA MET A 78 -0.29 -14.08 -2.01
C MET A 78 0.21 -13.26 -3.19
N LEU A 79 1.30 -12.50 -3.03
CA LEU A 79 1.86 -11.70 -4.13
C LEU A 79 2.64 -12.54 -5.14
N LEU A 80 2.92 -13.83 -4.88
CA LEU A 80 3.40 -14.75 -5.92
C LEU A 80 2.27 -15.19 -6.86
N ASN A 81 1.00 -15.12 -6.44
CA ASN A 81 -0.14 -15.40 -7.31
C ASN A 81 -0.30 -14.29 -8.36
N PRO A 82 -0.22 -14.60 -9.67
CA PRO A 82 -0.41 -13.60 -10.73
C PRO A 82 -1.79 -12.92 -10.71
N GLU A 83 -2.85 -13.60 -10.27
CA GLU A 83 -4.19 -13.00 -10.12
C GLU A 83 -4.22 -11.92 -9.04
N ALA A 84 -3.56 -12.16 -7.90
CA ALA A 84 -3.49 -11.20 -6.81
C ALA A 84 -2.73 -9.92 -7.22
N ARG A 85 -1.64 -10.08 -7.99
CA ARG A 85 -0.91 -8.95 -8.56
C ARG A 85 -1.71 -8.20 -9.63
N ARG A 86 -2.48 -8.90 -10.46
CA ARG A 86 -3.36 -8.26 -11.45
C ARG A 86 -4.43 -7.36 -10.83
N ALA A 87 -4.89 -7.66 -9.62
CA ALA A 87 -5.79 -6.77 -8.88
C ALA A 87 -5.11 -5.46 -8.43
N CYS A 88 -3.78 -5.42 -8.39
CA CYS A 88 -2.99 -4.27 -7.97
C CYS A 88 -2.48 -3.49 -9.20
N SER A 89 -3.10 -2.34 -9.48
CA SER A 89 -2.86 -1.60 -10.74
C SER A 89 -1.41 -1.21 -11.04
N ALA A 90 -0.54 -1.02 -10.04
CA ALA A 90 0.88 -0.72 -10.26
C ALA A 90 1.63 -1.81 -11.05
N TRP A 91 1.26 -3.08 -10.88
CA TRP A 91 1.97 -4.19 -11.54
C TRP A 91 1.83 -4.17 -13.06
N ALA A 92 0.80 -3.53 -13.60
CA ALA A 92 0.61 -3.38 -15.05
C ALA A 92 1.65 -2.46 -15.71
N PHE A 93 2.42 -1.71 -14.93
CA PHE A 93 3.43 -0.75 -15.40
C PHE A 93 4.86 -1.21 -15.12
N VAL A 94 5.05 -2.42 -14.60
CA VAL A 94 6.36 -2.98 -14.28
C VAL A 94 6.77 -3.96 -15.36
N ASP A 95 8.05 -3.95 -15.75
CA ASP A 95 8.54 -4.83 -16.79
C ASP A 95 8.59 -6.31 -16.34
N ASP A 96 8.49 -7.22 -17.32
CA ASP A 96 8.48 -8.66 -17.06
C ASP A 96 9.77 -9.13 -16.37
N ALA A 97 10.90 -8.45 -16.58
CA ALA A 97 12.17 -8.80 -15.97
C ALA A 97 12.19 -8.53 -14.45
N ALA A 98 11.64 -7.40 -14.02
CA ALA A 98 11.47 -7.05 -12.61
C ALA A 98 10.44 -7.97 -11.94
N ILE A 99 9.35 -8.29 -12.63
CA ILE A 99 8.36 -9.27 -12.15
C ILE A 99 9.00 -10.64 -11.95
N GLN A 100 9.76 -11.14 -12.92
CA GLN A 100 10.43 -12.44 -12.84
C GLN A 100 11.48 -12.47 -11.72
N ARG A 101 12.21 -11.37 -11.53
CA ARG A 101 13.21 -11.23 -10.47
C ARG A 101 12.54 -11.22 -9.08
N PHE A 102 11.46 -10.44 -8.93
CA PHE A 102 10.60 -10.45 -7.73
C PHE A 102 10.12 -11.86 -7.38
N GLU A 103 9.56 -12.59 -8.35
CA GLU A 103 9.04 -13.95 -8.12
C GLU A 103 10.14 -14.90 -7.66
N ASN A 104 11.29 -14.86 -8.33
CA ASN A 104 12.42 -15.73 -8.03
C ASN A 104 13.00 -15.45 -6.64
N ASP A 105 13.23 -14.18 -6.32
CA ASP A 105 13.82 -13.78 -5.05
C ASP A 105 12.86 -14.01 -3.88
N LEU A 106 11.58 -13.66 -4.01
CA LEU A 106 10.59 -13.89 -2.96
C LEU A 106 10.33 -15.38 -2.76
N SER A 107 10.15 -16.16 -3.83
CA SER A 107 9.95 -17.62 -3.72
C SER A 107 11.14 -18.30 -3.05
N ARG A 108 12.36 -17.89 -3.40
CA ARG A 108 13.58 -18.39 -2.76
C ARG A 108 13.61 -18.03 -1.28
N ASP A 109 13.36 -16.78 -0.93
CA ASP A 109 13.48 -16.32 0.45
C ASP A 109 12.38 -16.88 1.36
N ILE A 110 11.16 -17.10 0.84
CA ILE A 110 10.11 -17.85 1.55
C ILE A 110 10.55 -19.30 1.75
N LYS A 111 11.02 -19.97 0.69
CA LYS A 111 11.46 -21.38 0.77
C LYS A 111 12.57 -21.60 1.80
N PHE A 112 13.48 -20.64 1.94
CA PHE A 112 14.61 -20.73 2.87
C PHE A 112 14.36 -19.99 4.20
N GLY A 113 13.16 -19.47 4.45
CA GLY A 113 12.81 -18.77 5.70
C GLY A 113 13.43 -17.39 5.89
N ARG A 114 14.17 -16.87 4.89
CA ARG A 114 14.83 -15.55 4.96
C ARG A 114 13.84 -14.40 5.02
N TRP A 115 12.69 -14.56 4.39
CA TRP A 115 11.61 -13.59 4.52
C TRP A 115 11.13 -13.54 5.97
N ASP A 116 10.93 -14.70 6.61
CA ASP A 116 10.48 -14.79 8.00
C ASP A 116 11.52 -14.24 8.99
N GLU A 117 12.81 -14.48 8.75
CA GLU A 117 13.90 -13.91 9.55
C GLU A 117 13.86 -12.36 9.57
N ARG A 118 13.48 -11.73 8.46
CA ARG A 118 13.47 -10.27 8.31
C ARG A 118 12.13 -9.63 8.65
N PHE A 119 11.05 -10.26 8.22
CA PHE A 119 9.71 -9.70 8.14
C PHE A 119 8.65 -10.56 8.83
N GLY A 120 9.05 -11.67 9.47
CA GLY A 120 8.13 -12.65 10.06
C GLY A 120 7.22 -12.08 11.15
N HIS A 121 7.60 -10.97 11.78
CA HIS A 121 6.74 -10.24 12.73
C HIS A 121 5.39 -9.81 12.09
N PHE A 122 5.37 -9.52 10.78
CA PHE A 122 4.14 -9.20 10.06
C PHE A 122 3.14 -10.35 10.00
N ARG A 123 3.56 -11.61 10.14
CA ARG A 123 2.64 -12.76 10.13
C ARG A 123 1.74 -12.81 11.36
N THR A 124 2.17 -12.19 12.45
CA THR A 124 1.44 -12.18 13.72
C THR A 124 0.86 -10.81 14.07
N GLU A 125 1.29 -9.76 13.37
CA GLU A 125 0.79 -8.41 13.58
C GLU A 125 -0.69 -8.35 13.13
N PRO A 126 -1.63 -7.97 14.01
CA PRO A 126 -3.05 -7.98 13.65
C PRO A 126 -3.40 -6.86 12.67
N LEU A 127 -2.66 -5.76 12.70
CA LEU A 127 -2.93 -4.54 11.95
C LEU A 127 -1.63 -3.98 11.39
N PHE A 128 -1.65 -3.64 10.10
CA PHE A 128 -0.56 -2.89 9.49
C PHE A 128 -0.97 -1.43 9.28
N LEU A 129 -0.14 -0.51 9.79
CA LEU A 129 -0.28 0.93 9.57
C LEU A 129 0.65 1.35 8.42
N GLY A 130 0.21 1.03 7.20
CA GLY A 130 0.91 1.31 5.96
C GLY A 130 0.59 2.70 5.39
N SER A 131 0.74 2.80 4.07
CA SER A 131 0.53 4.02 3.31
C SER A 131 -0.94 4.44 3.19
N LEU A 132 -1.89 3.53 3.43
CA LEU A 132 -3.32 3.82 3.35
C LEU A 132 -3.76 4.86 4.41
N LYS A 133 -4.27 6.00 3.95
CA LYS A 133 -4.82 7.10 4.74
C LYS A 133 -6.27 7.38 4.38
N LEU A 134 -7.00 7.92 5.35
CA LEU A 134 -8.31 8.49 5.20
C LEU A 134 -8.22 9.99 5.44
N ILE A 135 -8.56 10.79 4.44
CA ILE A 135 -8.70 12.23 4.58
C ILE A 135 -10.17 12.55 4.87
N VAL A 136 -10.43 13.26 5.96
CA VAL A 136 -11.76 13.68 6.38
C VAL A 136 -11.82 15.20 6.34
N GLY A 137 -12.54 15.75 5.35
CA GLY A 137 -12.87 17.17 5.30
C GLY A 137 -14.10 17.48 6.16
N ARG A 138 -14.03 18.55 6.95
CA ARG A 138 -15.12 19.02 7.81
C ARG A 138 -15.72 20.33 7.32
#